data_AF-A0AAW5MZF6-F1
#
_entry.id   AF-A0AAW5MZF6-F1
#
_cell.length_a   1.000
_cell.length_b   1.000
_cell.length_c   1.000
_cell.angle_alpha   90.00
_cell.angle_beta   90.00
_cell.angle_gamma   90.00
#
_symmetry.space_group_name_H-M   'P 1'
#
loop_
_entity.id
_entity.type
_entity.pdbx_description
1 polymer ?
#
loop_
_entity_poly.entity_id
_entity_poly.type
_entity_poly.pdbx_seq_one_letter_code
_entity_poly.pdbx_strand_id
1 'polypeptide(L)' 'MKLRNLEIFYAVMTCATLSRAAESLNISQPAASKALKNAEQKHGFKLFQRVSGKLLPTSEAITIFEKA' A
#
# COMPACT_ATOMS: atom_id res chain seq x y z
N MET A 1 5.06 -13.05 -3.35
CA MET A 1 4.32 -12.03 -2.55
C MET A 1 3.40 -12.77 -1.56
N LYS A 2 3.11 -12.24 -0.35
CA LYS A 2 2.08 -12.84 0.54
C LYS A 2 0.74 -12.16 0.26
N LEU A 3 -0.39 -12.86 0.36
CA LEU A 3 -1.74 -12.32 0.09
C LEU A 3 -1.96 -10.97 0.80
N ARG A 4 -1.60 -10.90 2.09
CA ARG A 4 -1.72 -9.68 2.89
C ARG A 4 -0.96 -8.46 2.37
N ASN A 5 0.19 -8.67 1.71
CA ASN A 5 0.96 -7.57 1.12
C ASN A 5 0.30 -7.04 -0.16
N LEU A 6 -0.39 -7.92 -0.89
CA LEU A 6 -1.17 -7.55 -2.07
C LEU A 6 -2.43 -6.81 -1.63
N GLU A 7 -3.15 -7.31 -0.63
CA GLU A 7 -4.36 -6.67 -0.08
C GLU A 7 -4.08 -5.24 0.41
N ILE A 8 -2.98 -5.03 1.16
CA ILE A 8 -2.64 -3.67 1.62
C ILE A 8 -2.22 -2.75 0.47
N PHE A 9 -1.52 -3.27 -0.52
CA PHE A 9 -1.15 -2.51 -1.71
C PHE A 9 -2.40 -2.03 -2.44
N TYR A 10 -3.32 -2.95 -2.77
CA TYR A 10 -4.60 -2.63 -3.41
C TYR A 10 -5.44 -1.66 -2.58
N ALA A 11 -5.56 -1.88 -1.27
CA ALA A 11 -6.33 -1.00 -0.40
C ALA A 11 -5.76 0.44 -0.37
N VAL A 12 -4.43 0.61 -0.39
CA VAL A 12 -3.82 1.95 -0.45
C VAL A 12 -4.00 2.57 -1.83
N MET A 13 -3.88 1.80 -2.92
CA MET A 13 -4.18 2.27 -4.28
C MET A 13 -5.60 2.86 -4.39
N THR A 14 -6.58 2.24 -3.73
CA THR A 14 -7.99 2.68 -3.79
C THR A 14 -8.35 3.75 -2.77
N CYS A 15 -7.79 3.69 -1.56
CA CYS A 15 -8.22 4.55 -0.45
C CYS A 15 -7.35 5.81 -0.26
N ALA A 16 -6.19 5.89 -0.94
CA ALA A 16 -5.24 7.00 -0.92
C ALA A 16 -4.69 7.42 0.47
N THR A 17 -5.06 6.72 1.55
CA THR A 17 -4.57 6.96 2.91
C THR A 17 -4.43 5.64 3.64
N LEU A 18 -3.46 5.57 4.55
CA LEU A 18 -3.19 4.33 5.29
C LEU A 18 -4.31 4.01 6.31
N SER A 19 -4.94 5.03 6.88
CA SER A 19 -6.07 4.83 7.82
C SER A 19 -7.26 4.21 7.13
N ARG A 20 -7.71 4.79 6.00
CA ARG A 20 -8.85 4.24 5.25
C ARG A 20 -8.57 2.85 4.68
N ALA A 21 -7.34 2.59 4.25
CA ALA A 21 -6.93 1.26 3.81
C ALA A 21 -6.94 0.22 4.96
N ALA A 22 -6.62 0.65 6.19
CA ALA A 22 -6.69 -0.22 7.36
C ALA A 22 -8.15 -0.52 7.73
N GLU A 23 -9.02 0.49 7.68
CA GLU A 23 -10.45 0.36 7.89
C GLU A 23 -11.09 -0.59 6.88
N SER A 24 -10.78 -0.46 5.58
CA SER A 24 -11.32 -1.35 4.54
C SER A 24 -10.88 -2.81 4.70
N LEU A 25 -9.72 -3.04 5.33
CA LEU A 25 -9.17 -4.37 5.60
C LEU A 25 -9.51 -4.88 7.02
N ASN A 26 -10.35 -4.16 7.77
CA ASN A 26 -10.74 -4.47 9.15
C ASN A 26 -9.54 -4.70 10.10
N ILE A 27 -8.49 -3.88 9.96
CA ILE A 27 -7.24 -4.00 10.72
C ILE A 27 -6.81 -2.67 11.32
N SER A 28 -5.89 -2.71 12.27
CA SER A 28 -5.32 -1.49 12.82
C SER A 28 -4.39 -0.79 11.82
N GLN A 29 -4.36 0.55 11.85
CA GLN A 29 -3.45 1.35 11.03
C GLN A 29 -1.96 0.97 11.22
N PRO A 30 -1.45 0.62 12.43
CA PRO A 30 -0.10 0.11 12.59
C PRO A 30 0.15 -1.23 11.88
N ALA A 31 -0.85 -2.12 11.86
CA ALA A 31 -0.75 -3.39 11.13
C ALA A 31 -0.72 -3.16 9.61
N ALA A 32 -1.53 -2.22 9.11
CA ALA A 32 -1.50 -1.77 7.71
C ALA A 32 -0.14 -1.16 7.34
N SER A 33 0.41 -0.29 8.19
CA SER A 33 1.74 0.30 8.01
C SER A 33 2.84 -0.76 7.89
N LYS A 34 2.83 -1.74 8.81
CA LYS A 34 3.79 -2.84 8.81
C LYS A 34 3.68 -3.71 7.55
N ALA A 35 2.45 -4.02 7.12
CA ALA A 35 2.20 -4.78 5.91
C ALA A 35 2.71 -4.04 4.66
N LEU A 36 2.44 -2.74 4.55
CA LEU A 36 2.92 -1.92 3.44
C LEU A 36 4.45 -1.85 3.41
N LYS A 37 5.09 -1.57 4.55
CA LYS A 37 6.55 -1.55 4.67
C LYS A 37 7.18 -2.89 4.25
N ASN A 38 6.56 -4.00 4.64
CA ASN A 38 7.02 -5.34 4.23
C ASN A 38 6.81 -5.59 2.73
N ALA A 39 5.81 -4.98 2.09
CA ALA A 39 5.64 -5.04 0.64
C ALA A 39 6.76 -4.27 -0.06
N GLU A 40 7.00 -3.01 0.34
CA GLU A 40 8.07 -2.16 -0.20
C GLU A 40 9.46 -2.80 -0.04
N GLN A 41 9.76 -3.37 1.12
CA GLN A 41 11.04 -4.07 1.34
C GLN A 41 11.24 -5.28 0.43
N LYS A 42 10.17 -6.01 0.10
CA LYS A 42 10.27 -7.15 -0.83
C LYS A 42 10.48 -6.72 -2.27
N HIS A 43 9.95 -5.56 -2.65
CA HIS A 43 10.13 -4.99 -3.98
C HIS A 43 11.44 -4.22 -4.11
N GLY A 44 12.03 -3.78 -3.00
CA GLY A 44 13.30 -3.03 -2.96
C GLY A 44 13.13 -1.53 -3.25
N PHE A 45 11.90 -1.04 -3.37
CA PHE A 45 11.57 0.35 -3.63
C PHE A 45 10.26 0.75 -2.92
N LYS A 46 10.01 2.05 -2.82
CA LYS A 46 8.76 2.57 -2.24
C LYS A 46 7.62 2.43 -3.26
N LEU A 47 6.50 1.92 -2.79
CA LEU A 47 5.27 1.78 -3.60
C LEU A 47 4.44 3.06 -3.54
N PHE A 48 4.58 3.84 -2.47
CA PHE A 48 3.84 5.09 -2.30
C PHE A 48 4.72 6.22 -1.75
N GLN A 49 4.39 7.43 -2.16
CA GLN A 49 4.95 8.67 -1.65
C GLN A 49 3.90 9.45 -0.88
N ARG A 50 4.30 10.11 0.20
CA ARG A 50 3.39 10.91 1.01
C ARG A 50 3.37 12.35 0.51
N VAL A 51 2.21 12.80 0.03
CA VAL A 51 2.01 14.15 -0.50
C VAL A 51 0.73 14.73 0.08
N SER A 52 0.84 15.86 0.79
CA SER A 52 -0.29 16.56 1.41
C SER A 52 -1.23 15.65 2.21
N GLY A 53 -0.66 14.75 3.02
CA GLY A 53 -1.40 13.81 3.87
C GLY A 53 -1.91 12.54 3.17
N LYS A 54 -1.79 12.46 1.84
CA LYS A 54 -2.19 11.28 1.04
C LYS A 54 -0.99 10.41 0.68
N LEU A 55 -1.27 9.15 0.36
CA LEU A 55 -0.33 8.20 -0.25
C LEU A 55 -0.62 8.12 -1.73
N LEU A 56 0.27 8.70 -2.54
CA LEU A 56 0.20 8.62 -4.00
C LEU A 56 1.09 7.47 -4.48
N PRO A 57 0.65 6.67 -5.46
CA PRO A 57 1.48 5.61 -6.00
C PRO A 57 2.71 6.17 -6.72
N THR A 58 3.80 5.41 -6.67
CA THR A 58 4.96 5.63 -7.54
C THR A 58 4.70 5.08 -8.94
N SER A 59 5.52 5.45 -9.93
CA SER A 59 5.42 4.91 -11.30
C SER A 59 5.53 3.38 -11.32
N GLU A 60 6.40 2.84 -10.46
CA GLU A 60 6.59 1.40 -10.27
C GLU A 60 5.33 0.74 -9.68
N ALA A 61 4.68 1.38 -8.71
CA ALA A 61 3.41 0.89 -8.16
C ALA A 61 2.29 0.88 -9.20
N ILE A 62 2.16 1.93 -10.02
CA ILE A 62 1.18 1.97 -11.12
C ILE A 62 1.44 0.80 -12.09
N THR A 63 2.70 0.58 -12.48
CA THR A 63 3.09 -0.50 -13.38
C THR A 63 2.77 -1.89 -12.81
N ILE A 64 2.93 -2.09 -11.49
CA ILE A 64 2.54 -3.33 -10.81
C ILE A 64 1.02 -3.50 -10.84
N PHE A 65 0.27 -2.43 -10.61
CA PHE A 65 -1.19 -2.46 -10.56
C PHE A 65 -1.82 -2.74 -11.92
N GLU A 66 -1.28 -2.19 -13.01
CA GLU A 66 -1.80 -2.44 -14.37
C GLU A 66 -1.51 -3.86 -14.89
N LYS A 67 -0.52 -4.54 -14.31
CA LYS A 67 -0.09 -5.89 -14.72
C LYS A 67 -0.64 -7.01 -13.83
N ALA A 68 -1.36 -6.65 -12.76
CA ALA A 68 -1.93 -7.58 -11.79
C ALA A 68 -3.39 -7.89 -12.10
#